data_AF-A0A1M5UDD8-F1
#
_entry.id   AF-A0A1M5UDD8-F1
#
_cell.length_a   1.000
_cell.length_b   1.000
_cell.length_c   1.000
_cell.angle_alpha   90.00
_cell.angle_beta   90.00
_cell.angle_gamma   90.00
#
_symmetry.space_group_name_H-M   'P 1'
#
loop_
_entity.id
_entity.type
_entity.pdbx_description
1 polymer ?
#
loop_
_entity_poly.entity_id
_entity_poly.type
_entity_poly.pdbx_seq_one_letter_code
_entity_poly.pdbx_strand_id
1 'polypeptide(L)'
;MRKTVCTVTLLLLASPQAQAHPHHHHRHQFLNAMASFNGDVQMDERIVSSRPSGCPHAFCGCEASLFRFGRIIPQLNLASNWRRFPHGAPAPGMAAVRSGHVMILQSQVARDIWYVHDGNSGGHVTREHPRSIAGYTIVDPGSASFALR
;
A
#
# COMPACT_ATOMS: atom_id res chain seq x y z
N MET A 1 -35.96 -23.70 -63.30
CA MET A 1 -35.98 -22.31 -62.82
C MET A 1 -35.12 -22.24 -61.57
N ARG A 2 -33.90 -21.70 -61.67
CA ARG A 2 -32.91 -21.66 -60.58
C ARG A 2 -32.59 -20.19 -60.33
N LYS A 3 -33.07 -19.63 -59.21
CA LYS A 3 -32.88 -18.22 -58.86
C LYS A 3 -31.57 -18.07 -58.09
N THR A 4 -30.64 -17.33 -58.67
CA THR A 4 -29.39 -16.90 -58.03
C THR A 4 -29.71 -15.73 -57.10
N VAL A 5 -29.30 -15.81 -55.83
CA VAL A 5 -29.28 -14.67 -54.91
C VAL A 5 -27.89 -14.60 -54.31
N CYS A 6 -27.13 -13.58 -54.69
CA CYS A 6 -25.85 -13.22 -54.06
C CYS A 6 -26.15 -12.42 -52.80
N THR A 7 -25.95 -13.00 -51.62
CA THR A 7 -25.90 -12.25 -50.36
C THR A 7 -24.45 -11.90 -50.04
N VAL A 8 -24.13 -10.61 -50.13
CA VAL A 8 -22.87 -10.02 -49.64
C VAL A 8 -22.96 -9.95 -48.11
N THR A 9 -22.23 -10.80 -47.41
CA THR A 9 -22.21 -10.79 -45.94
C THR A 9 -21.15 -9.80 -45.45
N LEU A 10 -21.64 -8.76 -44.76
CA LEU A 10 -20.91 -7.66 -44.15
C LEU A 10 -19.91 -8.18 -43.09
N LEU A 11 -18.63 -7.83 -43.21
CA LEU A 11 -17.64 -8.02 -42.14
C LEU A 11 -17.95 -7.08 -40.97
N LEU A 12 -18.42 -7.64 -39.85
CA LEU A 12 -18.48 -6.95 -38.56
C LEU A 12 -17.15 -7.15 -37.82
N LEU A 13 -16.37 -6.06 -37.77
CA LEU A 13 -15.16 -5.93 -36.96
C LEU A 13 -15.54 -6.05 -35.48
N ALA A 14 -15.19 -7.18 -34.86
CA ALA A 14 -15.22 -7.32 -33.41
C ALA A 14 -14.00 -6.60 -32.83
N SER A 15 -14.20 -5.36 -32.35
CA SER A 15 -13.19 -4.66 -31.55
C SER A 15 -12.98 -5.43 -30.24
N PRO A 16 -11.74 -5.83 -29.87
CA PRO A 16 -11.50 -6.32 -28.52
C PRO A 16 -11.69 -5.15 -27.55
N GLN A 17 -12.73 -5.22 -26.71
CA GLN A 17 -12.88 -4.29 -25.60
C GLN A 17 -11.77 -4.58 -24.60
N ALA A 18 -10.68 -3.81 -24.69
CA ALA A 18 -9.68 -3.75 -23.64
C ALA A 18 -10.34 -3.14 -22.40
N GLN A 19 -10.78 -4.01 -21.47
CA GLN A 19 -11.32 -3.62 -20.17
C GLN A 19 -10.18 -2.98 -19.34
N ALA A 20 -10.06 -1.66 -19.41
CA ALA A 20 -9.28 -0.90 -18.45
C ALA A 20 -9.97 -1.01 -17.07
N HIS A 21 -9.34 -1.75 -16.15
CA HIS A 21 -9.85 -1.91 -14.79
C HIS A 21 -9.90 -0.55 -14.07
N PRO A 22 -11.06 -0.13 -13.51
CA PRO A 22 -11.22 1.21 -12.97
C PRO A 22 -10.65 1.32 -11.56
N HIS A 23 -9.54 2.06 -11.42
CA HIS A 23 -8.93 2.41 -10.13
C HIS A 23 -9.67 3.55 -9.37
N HIS A 24 -10.74 4.11 -9.94
CA HIS A 24 -11.38 5.32 -9.40
C HIS A 24 -12.18 5.08 -8.11
N HIS A 25 -12.80 3.92 -7.93
CA HIS A 25 -13.69 3.67 -6.78
C HIS A 25 -12.97 3.75 -5.42
N HIS A 26 -11.74 3.25 -5.32
CA HIS A 26 -10.97 3.30 -4.07
C HIS A 26 -10.61 4.73 -3.65
N ARG A 27 -10.33 5.61 -4.62
CA ARG A 27 -9.97 7.00 -4.34
C ARG A 27 -11.15 7.77 -3.75
N HIS A 28 -12.35 7.56 -4.26
CA HIS A 28 -13.56 8.21 -3.73
C HIS A 28 -13.90 7.70 -2.32
N GLN A 29 -13.80 6.40 -2.06
CA GLN A 29 -14.04 5.83 -0.72
C GLN A 29 -13.07 6.39 0.33
N PHE A 30 -11.79 6.54 -0.02
CA PHE A 30 -10.78 7.12 0.85
C PHE A 30 -11.05 8.61 1.15
N LEU A 31 -11.38 9.40 0.12
CA LEU A 31 -11.73 10.81 0.28
C LEU A 31 -13.01 10.99 1.11
N ASN A 32 -14.02 10.14 0.90
CA ASN A 32 -15.26 10.18 1.68
C ASN A 32 -15.06 9.78 3.14
N ALA A 33 -14.19 8.79 3.40
CA ALA A 33 -13.80 8.44 4.75
C ALA A 33 -13.11 9.63 5.43
N MET A 34 -12.12 10.24 4.77
CA MET A 34 -11.45 11.46 5.26
C MET A 34 -12.43 12.61 5.55
N ALA A 35 -13.40 12.83 4.65
CA ALA A 35 -14.40 13.90 4.80
C ALA A 35 -15.43 13.65 5.91
N SER A 36 -15.60 12.40 6.38
CA SER A 36 -16.58 12.06 7.42
C SER A 36 -16.05 12.27 8.85
N PHE A 37 -14.75 12.56 9.02
CA PHE A 37 -14.16 12.90 10.32
C PHE A 37 -14.30 14.39 10.62
N ASN A 38 -15.52 14.83 10.94
CA ASN A 38 -15.76 16.11 11.57
C ASN A 38 -15.36 16.03 13.05
N GLY A 39 -14.10 16.33 13.38
CA GLY A 39 -13.62 16.43 14.77
C GLY A 39 -12.10 16.54 14.90
N ASP A 40 -11.59 17.78 14.92
CA ASP A 40 -10.37 18.30 15.55
C ASP A 40 -9.01 17.58 15.41
N VAL A 41 -8.88 16.55 14.59
CA VAL A 41 -7.60 15.92 14.31
C VAL A 41 -7.27 16.05 12.83
N GLN A 42 -6.59 17.15 12.47
CA GLN A 42 -5.96 17.31 11.17
C GLN A 42 -4.87 16.24 10.99
N MET A 43 -5.25 15.04 10.56
CA MET A 43 -4.32 14.00 10.11
C MET A 43 -3.92 14.29 8.67
N ASP A 44 -3.27 15.45 8.47
CA ASP A 44 -2.75 15.86 7.16
C ASP A 44 -1.56 14.98 6.74
N GLU A 45 -1.34 14.87 5.44
CA GLU A 45 -0.13 14.23 4.91
C GLU A 45 1.07 15.11 5.22
N ARG A 46 2.08 14.53 5.88
CA ARG A 46 3.34 15.21 6.17
C ARG A 46 4.50 14.44 5.53
N ILE A 47 5.36 15.17 4.82
CA ILE A 47 6.68 14.65 4.43
C ILE A 47 7.61 14.74 5.65
N VAL A 48 8.14 13.60 6.08
CA VAL A 48 9.06 13.51 7.22
C VAL A 48 10.50 13.71 6.77
N SER A 49 10.89 13.02 5.70
CA SER A 49 12.28 12.99 5.24
C SER A 49 12.41 12.44 3.82
N SER A 50 13.57 12.68 3.21
CA SER A 50 14.01 11.97 2.01
C SER A 50 14.58 10.59 2.36
N ARG A 51 15.05 9.83 1.36
CA ARG A 51 15.74 8.55 1.57
C ARG A 51 16.87 8.68 2.63
N PRO A 52 16.84 7.88 3.72
CA PRO A 52 17.91 7.89 4.71
C PRO A 52 19.25 7.43 4.13
N SER A 53 20.35 7.95 4.70
CA SER A 53 21.69 7.46 4.39
C SER A 53 21.83 5.98 4.75
N GLY A 54 22.48 5.20 3.88
CA GLY A 54 22.63 3.74 4.05
C GLY A 54 21.44 2.90 3.59
N CYS A 55 20.28 3.50 3.27
CA CYS A 55 19.15 2.77 2.72
C CYS A 55 19.25 2.61 1.18
N PRO A 56 18.74 1.50 0.59
CA PRO A 56 18.66 1.30 -0.86
C PRO A 56 17.69 2.29 -1.53
N HIS A 57 17.66 2.37 -2.86
CA HIS A 57 16.71 3.25 -3.57
C HIS A 57 15.23 2.92 -3.30
N ALA A 58 14.90 1.63 -3.17
CA ALA A 58 13.60 1.18 -2.69
C ALA A 58 13.67 1.00 -1.16
N PHE A 59 13.44 2.06 -0.41
CA PHE A 59 13.76 2.12 1.03
C PHE A 59 12.58 1.89 1.98
N CYS A 60 11.41 1.41 1.53
CA CYS A 60 10.24 1.22 2.41
C CYS A 60 10.55 0.31 3.62
N GLY A 61 11.21 -0.82 3.40
CA GLY A 61 11.62 -1.73 4.48
C GLY A 61 12.78 -1.20 5.33
N CYS A 62 13.70 -0.44 4.73
CA CYS A 62 14.82 0.17 5.46
C CYS A 62 14.34 1.25 6.43
N GLU A 63 13.47 2.14 5.95
CA GLU A 63 12.83 3.18 6.77
C GLU A 63 11.95 2.56 7.86
N ALA A 64 11.15 1.55 7.53
CA ALA A 64 10.35 0.84 8.52
C ALA A 64 11.21 0.22 9.62
N SER A 65 12.42 -0.27 9.28
CA SER A 65 13.37 -0.81 10.26
C SER A 65 13.96 0.28 11.15
N LEU A 66 14.33 1.42 10.56
CA LEU A 66 14.82 2.59 11.30
C LEU A 66 13.76 3.10 12.28
N PHE A 67 12.52 3.26 11.82
CA PHE A 67 11.42 3.73 12.67
C PHE A 67 11.09 2.73 13.79
N ARG A 68 11.00 1.43 13.47
CA ARG A 68 10.56 0.42 14.43
C ARG A 68 11.65 -0.03 15.40
N PHE A 69 12.89 -0.15 14.92
CA PHE A 69 14.00 -0.75 15.67
C PHE A 69 15.15 0.21 15.94
N GLY A 70 15.10 1.44 15.45
CA GLY A 70 16.15 2.45 15.60
C GLY A 70 17.41 2.18 14.78
N ARG A 71 17.41 1.19 13.87
CA ARG A 71 18.57 0.83 13.06
C ARG A 71 18.20 0.22 11.71
N ILE A 72 19.12 0.31 10.76
CA ILE A 72 19.01 -0.40 9.48
C ILE A 72 19.21 -1.89 9.73
N ILE A 73 18.29 -2.70 9.21
CA ILE A 73 18.35 -4.15 9.25
C ILE A 73 18.30 -4.64 7.80
N PRO A 74 19.46 -4.95 7.18
CA PRO A 74 19.52 -5.26 5.75
C PRO A 74 18.58 -6.38 5.31
N GLN A 75 18.38 -7.39 6.17
CA GLN A 75 17.47 -8.51 5.94
C GLN A 75 16.01 -8.07 5.81
N LEU A 76 15.64 -6.91 6.35
CA LEU A 76 14.30 -6.34 6.29
C LEU A 76 14.16 -5.24 5.23
N ASN A 77 15.21 -4.92 4.47
CA ASN A 77 15.10 -3.92 3.39
C ASN A 77 14.08 -4.34 2.32
N LEU A 78 13.99 -5.64 2.04
CA LEU A 78 12.99 -6.19 1.14
C LEU A 78 11.65 -6.40 1.88
N ALA A 79 10.59 -5.75 1.41
CA ALA A 79 9.27 -5.80 2.04
C ALA A 79 8.74 -7.23 2.24
N SER A 80 9.02 -8.17 1.33
CA SER A 80 8.57 -9.56 1.48
C SER A 80 9.14 -10.26 2.72
N ASN A 81 10.33 -9.87 3.19
CA ASN A 81 10.95 -10.47 4.37
C ASN A 81 10.22 -10.10 5.66
N TRP A 82 9.46 -9.00 5.68
CA TRP A 82 8.62 -8.65 6.83
C TRP A 82 7.52 -9.68 7.09
N ARG A 83 7.08 -10.44 6.09
CA ARG A 83 6.09 -11.51 6.29
C ARG A 83 6.60 -12.69 7.14
N ARG A 84 7.89 -12.70 7.50
CA ARG A 84 8.46 -13.69 8.43
C ARG A 84 8.09 -13.41 9.88
N PHE A 85 7.70 -12.17 10.21
CA PHE A 85 7.15 -11.84 11.51
C PHE A 85 5.79 -12.55 11.71
N PRO A 86 5.42 -12.90 12.96
CA PRO A 86 4.12 -13.47 13.25
C PRO A 86 2.99 -12.57 12.73
N HIS A 87 1.90 -13.18 12.26
CA HIS A 87 0.70 -12.43 11.92
C HIS A 87 0.13 -11.76 13.18
N GLY A 88 -0.40 -10.55 13.01
CA GLY A 88 -0.99 -9.76 14.10
C GLY A 88 -2.28 -9.08 13.68
N ALA A 89 -3.06 -8.62 14.66
CA ALA A 89 -4.16 -7.70 14.42
C ALA A 89 -3.62 -6.28 14.18
N PRO A 90 -4.31 -5.42 13.40
CA PRO A 90 -3.94 -4.01 13.26
C PRO A 90 -3.83 -3.32 14.63
N ALA A 91 -2.65 -2.79 14.95
CA ALA A 91 -2.36 -2.08 16.18
C ALA A 91 -1.16 -1.13 15.97
N PRO A 92 -0.99 -0.08 16.82
CA PRO A 92 0.22 0.75 16.80
C PRO A 92 1.51 -0.09 16.88
N GLY A 93 2.47 0.21 16.01
CA GLY A 93 3.75 -0.49 15.90
C GLY A 93 3.73 -1.76 15.07
N MET A 94 2.58 -2.21 14.58
CA MET A 94 2.48 -3.32 13.63
C MET A 94 2.95 -2.88 12.24
N ALA A 95 3.44 -3.82 11.45
CA ALA A 95 3.79 -3.57 10.06
C ALA A 95 2.68 -4.05 9.13
N ALA A 96 2.24 -3.20 8.21
CA ALA A 96 1.34 -3.56 7.12
C ALA A 96 2.18 -3.86 5.88
N VAL A 97 2.11 -5.10 5.39
CA VAL A 97 2.96 -5.61 4.30
C VAL A 97 2.11 -6.02 3.10
N ARG A 98 2.51 -5.59 1.90
CA ARG A 98 2.00 -6.12 0.62
C ARG A 98 3.16 -6.42 -0.33
N SER A 99 2.85 -6.86 -1.55
CA SER A 99 3.90 -7.07 -2.56
C SER A 99 4.69 -5.78 -2.80
N GLY A 100 5.99 -5.82 -2.54
CA GLY A 100 6.92 -4.71 -2.78
C GLY A 100 6.83 -3.52 -1.81
N HIS A 101 5.98 -3.56 -0.78
CA HIS A 101 5.80 -2.40 0.10
C HIS A 101 5.48 -2.78 1.56
N VAL A 102 6.04 -2.02 2.49
CA VAL A 102 5.78 -2.12 3.93
C VAL A 102 5.72 -0.74 4.55
N MET A 103 4.81 -0.56 5.51
CA MET A 103 4.63 0.66 6.29
C MET A 103 4.31 0.29 7.75
N ILE A 104 4.62 1.18 8.70
CA ILE A 104 4.34 0.96 10.13
C ILE A 104 3.07 1.69 10.52
N LEU A 105 2.18 1.01 11.25
CA LEU A 105 0.94 1.58 11.74
C LEU A 105 1.22 2.43 12.99
N GLN A 106 0.74 3.68 13.00
CA GLN A 106 0.88 4.58 14.16
C GLN A 106 -0.41 4.65 14.98
N SER A 107 -1.53 5.01 14.34
CA SER A 107 -2.84 5.13 15.00
C SER A 107 -3.98 4.77 14.05
N GLN A 108 -5.08 4.24 14.58
CA GLN A 108 -6.26 3.99 13.77
C GLN A 108 -7.01 5.31 13.55
N VAL A 109 -7.38 5.60 12.30
CA VAL A 109 -8.18 6.76 11.95
C VAL A 109 -9.66 6.36 11.91
N ALA A 110 -10.03 5.40 11.06
CA ALA A 110 -11.19 4.53 11.28
C ALA A 110 -11.16 3.28 10.43
N ARG A 111 -11.79 2.21 10.92
CA ARG A 111 -11.90 0.93 10.22
C ARG A 111 -10.52 0.49 9.70
N ASP A 112 -10.37 0.37 8.39
CA ASP A 112 -9.14 -0.02 7.70
C ASP A 112 -8.26 1.17 7.33
N ILE A 113 -8.57 2.39 7.78
CA ILE A 113 -7.73 3.58 7.59
C ILE A 113 -6.88 3.81 8.82
N TRP A 114 -5.57 3.84 8.63
CA TRP A 114 -4.57 4.04 9.67
C TRP A 114 -3.67 5.20 9.31
N TYR A 115 -3.26 5.99 10.30
CA TYR A 115 -2.14 6.89 10.16
C TYR A 115 -0.86 6.05 10.16
N VAL A 116 -0.03 6.19 9.14
CA VAL A 116 1.11 5.29 8.91
C VAL A 116 2.42 6.05 8.75
N HIS A 117 3.51 5.44 9.20
CA HIS A 117 4.87 5.81 8.80
C HIS A 117 5.23 5.05 7.52
N ASP A 118 5.37 5.76 6.41
CA ASP A 118 5.42 5.18 5.07
C ASP A 118 6.68 5.65 4.30
N GLY A 119 7.73 4.84 4.37
CA GLY A 119 8.98 5.08 3.66
C GLY A 119 8.90 4.75 2.16
N ASN A 120 9.64 5.48 1.33
CA ASN A 120 9.60 5.36 -0.13
C ASN A 120 8.16 5.38 -0.68
N SER A 121 7.35 6.25 -0.08
CA SER A 121 5.99 6.53 -0.52
C SER A 121 6.05 7.43 -1.77
N GLY A 122 4.90 7.90 -2.25
CA GLY A 122 4.81 8.79 -3.43
C GLY A 122 5.86 9.92 -3.39
N GLY A 123 6.54 10.14 -4.52
CA GLY A 123 7.65 11.10 -4.61
C GLY A 123 8.99 10.62 -4.06
N HIS A 124 9.14 9.32 -3.73
CA HIS A 124 10.38 8.74 -3.18
C HIS A 124 10.84 9.38 -1.86
N VAL A 125 9.87 9.70 -1.01
CA VAL A 125 10.08 10.29 0.32
C VAL A 125 9.41 9.44 1.41
N THR A 126 9.77 9.67 2.66
CA THR A 126 9.06 9.16 3.83
C THR A 126 7.93 10.10 4.18
N ARG A 127 6.72 9.55 4.34
CA ARG A 127 5.51 10.31 4.67
C ARG A 127 4.79 9.72 5.86
N GLU A 128 4.16 10.60 6.61
CA GLU A 128 3.15 10.27 7.61
C GLU A 128 1.80 10.70 7.08
N HIS A 129 0.89 9.75 6.87
CA HIS A 129 -0.42 10.04 6.27
C HIS A 129 -1.44 8.96 6.58
N PRO A 130 -2.75 9.26 6.48
CA PRO A 130 -3.77 8.23 6.52
C PRO A 130 -3.67 7.31 5.30
N ARG A 131 -3.71 6.00 5.52
CA ARG A 131 -3.69 5.00 4.46
C ARG A 131 -4.62 3.85 4.76
N SER A 132 -5.33 3.39 3.72
CA SER A 132 -6.07 2.13 3.82
C SER A 132 -5.12 0.94 3.89
N ILE A 133 -5.31 0.09 4.90
CA ILE A 133 -4.62 -1.19 5.08
C ILE A 133 -5.40 -2.37 4.47
N ALA A 134 -6.51 -2.12 3.77
CA ALA A 134 -7.24 -3.16 3.07
C ALA A 134 -6.33 -3.90 2.07
N GLY A 135 -6.27 -5.23 2.17
CA GLY A 135 -5.40 -6.07 1.35
C GLY A 135 -3.94 -6.13 1.78
N TYR A 136 -3.57 -5.52 2.92
CA TYR A 136 -2.27 -5.73 3.54
C TYR A 136 -2.30 -6.91 4.51
N THR A 137 -1.19 -7.64 4.57
CA THR A 137 -0.92 -8.59 5.65
C THR A 137 -0.37 -7.81 6.84
N ILE A 138 -1.01 -7.92 8.00
CA ILE A 138 -0.50 -7.31 9.23
C ILE A 138 0.38 -8.31 9.97
N VAL A 139 1.56 -7.86 10.37
CA VAL A 139 2.54 -8.64 11.12
C VAL A 139 3.04 -7.87 12.33
N ASP A 140 3.48 -8.61 13.34
CA ASP A 140 4.00 -8.09 14.60
C ASP A 140 5.53 -8.14 14.65
N PRO A 141 6.21 -7.01 14.38
CA PRO A 141 7.65 -6.90 14.51
C PRO A 141 8.14 -6.78 15.96
N GLY A 142 7.26 -6.52 16.93
CA GLY A 142 7.61 -6.30 18.34
C GLY A 142 7.71 -7.57 19.16
N SER A 143 6.87 -8.57 18.87
CA SER A 143 6.91 -9.86 19.59
C SER A 143 8.04 -10.79 19.13
N ALA A 144 8.83 -10.37 18.15
CA ALA A 144 9.93 -11.17 17.62
C ALA A 144 11.30 -10.64 18.06
N SER A 145 11.85 -11.25 19.12
CA SER A 145 13.31 -11.49 19.21
C SER A 145 13.81 -12.49 18.14
N PHE A 146 12.91 -12.98 17.28
CA PHE A 146 13.08 -14.17 16.44
C PHE A 146 13.45 -13.87 14.98
N ALA A 147 13.14 -12.69 14.43
CA ALA A 147 13.29 -12.42 12.99
C ALA A 147 14.67 -11.87 12.56
N LEU A 148 15.58 -11.66 13.52
CA LEU A 148 16.89 -11.02 13.30
C LEU A 148 18.08 -11.96 13.51
N ARG A 149 17.84 -13.28 13.55
CA ARG A 149 18.90 -14.29 13.50
C ARG A 149 19.27 -14.62 12.07
#